data_AF-A0A813DWE7-F1
#
_entry.id   AF-A0A813DWE7-F1
#
_cell.length_a   1.000
_cell.length_b   1.000
_cell.length_c   1.000
_cell.angle_alpha   90.00
_cell.angle_beta   90.00
_cell.angle_gamma   90.00
#
_symmetry.space_group_name_H-M   'P 1'
#
loop_
_entity.id
_entity.type
_entity.pdbx_description
1 polymer ?
#
loop_
_entity_poly.entity_id
_entity_poly.type
_entity_poly.pdbx_seq_one_letter_code
_entity_poly.pdbx_strand_id
1 'polypeptide(L)'
;MTKTASTVGGAVLGAAAVGAVVGVVGPAFTVAGPRAGASSGTATQQFLSARPEAAAQAHAGPTLGAGVALAASGLVAAAAVRRSRRAGAGAASAPAVVPVGLGCSVSAPAEQYFRDQLVACRAQLSEAGAPSVEETDRHMQELQAHAKQVLAGAAAALVFSSSMEAAVAYPIYAQQNYANPRALNGKIACANCHLAGKEIDVRMPHDVLADTIFKAQIDVPCKYEKRRQLIADGSKAALNIGAIAIMPEGWKLAPKDRLPKVLKKQMKGLSWSPYSKEYPNIVVAGPVPGSIYERMVLPILAPDPNTQKDANFGKLTMYFGGNRGRGQVYPEGNQSNNNQFFAKKDGKISAIDGLKVTIEGTDGSTITQEVLAGGQIVVEVGEQVVKDDPLTTNPNVGGFGQAEKEMMLQDMNRVWAYCALATSIFVAQLTFVLKKKQFEKVQLAEGF
;
A
#
# COMPACT_ATOMS: atom_id res chain seq x y z
N MET A 1 67.33 9.47 5.60
CA MET A 1 68.65 10.13 5.51
C MET A 1 68.56 11.11 4.34
N THR A 2 68.98 12.37 4.42
CA THR A 2 69.68 13.14 5.48
C THR A 2 69.02 14.52 5.67
N LYS A 3 69.35 15.24 6.75
CA LYS A 3 68.91 16.62 6.99
C LYS A 3 69.87 17.62 6.35
N THR A 4 69.34 18.78 5.95
CA THR A 4 69.94 20.10 6.23
C THR A 4 68.82 21.11 6.45
N ALA A 5 69.06 22.10 7.32
CA ALA A 5 68.13 23.19 7.61
C ALA A 5 68.91 24.51 7.65
N SER A 6 68.21 25.64 7.52
CA SER A 6 68.72 26.95 7.89
C SER A 6 67.57 27.78 8.46
N THR A 7 67.88 28.68 9.41
CA THR A 7 66.90 29.30 10.29
C THR A 7 67.25 30.76 10.52
N VAL A 8 66.32 31.66 10.20
CA VAL A 8 66.32 33.07 10.64
C VAL A 8 64.86 33.43 10.95
N GLY A 9 64.50 34.10 12.04
CA GLY A 9 65.35 34.65 13.10
C GLY A 9 64.93 36.08 13.45
N GLY A 10 63.80 36.25 14.12
CA GLY A 10 63.29 37.56 14.54
C GLY A 10 62.13 37.41 15.52
N ALA A 11 62.27 38.00 16.71
CA ALA A 11 61.26 37.98 17.76
C ALA A 11 61.16 39.38 18.38
N VAL A 12 59.92 39.85 18.61
CA VAL A 12 59.63 41.07 19.36
C VAL A 12 58.42 40.80 20.27
N LEU A 13 58.40 41.51 21.39
CA LEU A 13 57.40 41.46 22.45
C LEU A 13 55.99 41.88 21.95
N GLY A 14 54.88 41.56 22.61
CA GLY A 14 54.72 41.03 23.96
C GLY A 14 54.28 42.10 24.96
N ALA A 15 53.00 42.49 24.91
CA ALA A 15 52.39 43.42 25.86
C ALA A 15 50.97 42.97 26.20
N ALA A 16 50.63 42.96 27.50
CA ALA A 16 49.29 42.68 27.99
C ALA A 16 48.59 43.97 28.42
N ALA A 17 47.29 44.09 28.15
CA ALA A 17 46.45 45.17 28.66
C ALA A 17 45.49 44.62 29.73
N VAL A 18 45.34 45.33 30.85
CA VAL A 18 44.62 44.86 32.03
C VAL A 18 43.21 45.46 32.11
N GLY A 19 42.24 44.60 32.43
CA GLY A 19 41.02 44.86 33.20
C GLY A 19 40.29 46.20 33.05
N ALA A 20 39.09 46.14 32.46
CA ALA A 20 38.01 47.09 32.72
C ALA A 20 36.82 46.36 33.35
N VAL A 21 36.57 46.58 34.64
CA VAL A 21 35.35 46.12 35.32
C VAL A 21 34.33 47.26 35.26
N VAL A 22 33.14 46.99 34.70
CA VAL A 22 32.00 47.91 34.71
C VAL A 22 30.82 47.21 35.39
N GLY A 23 30.16 47.92 36.30
CA GLY A 23 29.17 47.35 37.22
C GLY A 23 27.81 47.04 36.60
N VAL A 24 27.06 46.18 37.30
CA VAL A 24 25.69 45.79 36.93
C VAL A 24 24.68 46.83 37.40
N VAL A 25 23.84 47.31 36.49
CA VAL A 25 22.47 47.77 36.78
C VAL A 25 21.56 47.21 35.69
N GLY A 26 20.49 46.50 36.08
CA GLY A 26 19.52 45.94 35.15
C GLY A 26 18.09 46.32 35.54
N PRO A 27 17.18 46.55 34.57
CA PRO A 27 15.75 46.68 34.85
C PRO A 27 15.14 45.30 35.15
N ALA A 28 14.22 45.25 36.12
CA ALA A 28 13.59 44.01 36.54
C ALA A 28 12.51 43.53 35.54
N PHE A 29 12.44 42.21 35.31
CA PHE A 29 11.30 41.57 34.64
C PHE A 29 10.26 41.15 35.68
N THR A 30 9.04 41.67 35.56
CA THR A 30 7.91 41.33 36.43
C THR A 30 7.28 39.99 36.01
N VAL A 31 7.34 38.99 36.88
CA VAL A 31 6.63 37.70 36.70
C VAL A 31 5.28 37.78 37.42
N ALA A 32 4.18 37.79 36.66
CA ALA A 32 2.83 37.72 37.21
C ALA A 32 2.40 36.25 37.38
N GLY A 33 2.43 35.74 38.61
CA GLY A 33 1.90 34.42 38.95
C GLY A 33 0.42 34.49 39.38
N PRO A 34 -0.46 33.57 38.92
CA PRO A 34 -1.84 33.50 39.40
C PRO A 34 -1.92 33.03 40.86
N ARG A 35 -2.90 33.57 41.59
CA ARG A 35 -3.12 33.33 43.03
C ARG A 35 -4.03 32.13 43.26
N ALA A 36 -3.69 31.26 44.21
CA ALA A 36 -4.45 30.04 44.48
C ALA A 36 -5.82 30.29 45.16
N GLY A 37 -6.78 29.42 44.86
CA GLY A 37 -8.10 29.28 45.51
C GLY A 37 -8.42 27.79 45.70
N ALA A 38 -9.23 27.43 46.70
CA ALA A 38 -9.26 26.09 47.27
C ALA A 38 -10.19 25.07 46.57
N SER A 39 -9.99 23.79 46.94
CA SER A 39 -10.73 22.60 46.53
C SER A 39 -12.19 22.56 47.02
N SER A 40 -13.06 21.77 46.39
CA SER A 40 -13.33 20.39 46.83
C SER A 40 -13.90 19.49 45.71
N GLY A 41 -13.76 18.16 45.84
CA GLY A 41 -14.29 17.19 44.87
C GLY A 41 -13.56 15.85 44.85
N THR A 42 -13.79 15.00 45.87
CA THR A 42 -13.08 13.71 46.02
C THR A 42 -13.73 12.60 45.19
N ALA A 43 -12.96 11.91 44.34
CA ALA A 43 -13.38 10.67 43.69
C ALA A 43 -12.20 9.70 43.53
N THR A 44 -12.23 8.60 44.28
CA THR A 44 -11.20 7.55 44.24
C THR A 44 -11.44 6.60 43.06
N GLN A 45 -10.37 6.19 42.35
CA GLN A 45 -10.40 4.95 41.57
C GLN A 45 -9.36 3.97 42.11
N GLN A 46 -9.80 2.76 42.41
CA GLN A 46 -8.99 1.69 42.99
C GLN A 46 -8.41 0.80 41.90
N PHE A 47 -7.22 0.26 42.15
CA PHE A 47 -6.71 -0.92 41.44
C PHE A 47 -7.64 -2.11 41.67
N LEU A 48 -8.01 -2.82 40.60
CA LEU A 48 -8.54 -4.18 40.67
C LEU A 48 -7.81 -5.08 39.66
N SER A 49 -6.86 -5.86 40.17
CA SER A 49 -6.26 -6.98 39.47
C SER A 49 -7.08 -8.25 39.69
N ALA A 50 -7.46 -8.95 38.62
CA ALA A 50 -8.07 -10.27 38.70
C ALA A 50 -7.33 -11.27 37.80
N ARG A 51 -7.02 -12.44 38.36
CA ARG A 51 -6.42 -13.61 37.72
C ARG A 51 -7.32 -14.82 38.04
N PRO A 52 -7.35 -15.85 37.18
CA PRO A 52 -7.27 -17.20 37.72
C PRO A 52 -6.22 -18.09 37.03
N GLU A 53 -6.00 -19.26 37.63
CA GLU A 53 -5.07 -20.34 37.24
C GLU A 53 -5.83 -21.56 36.68
N ALA A 54 -5.25 -22.51 35.92
CA ALA A 54 -3.92 -22.54 35.25
C ALA A 54 -4.00 -23.09 33.79
N ALA A 55 -3.69 -24.34 33.37
CA ALA A 55 -3.14 -25.54 34.01
C ALA A 55 -2.54 -26.54 32.97
N ALA A 56 -1.98 -27.66 33.45
CA ALA A 56 -1.76 -28.96 32.76
C ALA A 56 -0.77 -29.09 31.56
N GLN A 57 0.49 -29.41 31.91
CA GLN A 57 1.30 -30.54 31.39
C GLN A 57 1.86 -30.55 29.94
N ALA A 58 2.90 -31.38 29.77
CA ALA A 58 3.66 -31.63 28.54
C ALA A 58 4.06 -33.12 28.48
N HIS A 59 4.44 -33.65 27.31
CA HIS A 59 5.34 -34.81 27.19
C HIS A 59 5.99 -34.92 25.78
N ALA A 60 6.90 -35.89 25.62
CA ALA A 60 7.92 -35.96 24.57
C ALA A 60 7.48 -36.62 23.23
N GLY A 61 8.36 -36.58 22.23
CA GLY A 61 8.34 -37.51 21.08
C GLY A 61 8.89 -38.91 21.45
N PRO A 62 9.05 -39.86 20.50
CA PRO A 62 10.20 -39.78 19.58
C PRO A 62 10.08 -40.46 18.18
N THR A 63 11.12 -40.25 17.35
CA THR A 63 11.76 -41.16 16.34
C THR A 63 11.00 -41.83 15.16
N LEU A 64 11.58 -41.60 13.96
CA LEU A 64 11.96 -42.56 12.88
C LEU A 64 10.90 -43.39 12.11
N GLY A 65 11.04 -43.36 10.78
CA GLY A 65 10.44 -44.27 9.78
C GLY A 65 11.00 -43.97 8.38
N ALA A 66 11.15 -44.97 7.49
CA ALA A 66 11.85 -44.83 6.20
C ALA A 66 11.23 -45.66 5.06
N GLY A 67 11.60 -45.35 3.80
CA GLY A 67 11.03 -45.94 2.58
C GLY A 67 9.87 -45.10 2.00
N VAL A 68 9.49 -45.22 0.72
CA VAL A 68 9.90 -46.16 -0.35
C VAL A 68 10.02 -45.39 -1.69
N ALA A 69 10.83 -45.90 -2.62
CA ALA A 69 11.02 -45.32 -3.96
C ALA A 69 10.14 -45.98 -5.04
N LEU A 70 9.81 -45.24 -6.11
CA LEU A 70 9.25 -45.75 -7.37
C LEU A 70 9.75 -44.88 -8.55
N ALA A 71 9.76 -45.42 -9.77
CA ALA A 71 10.62 -44.94 -10.86
C ALA A 71 10.00 -45.02 -12.28
N ALA A 72 10.62 -44.30 -13.22
CA ALA A 72 10.35 -44.26 -14.68
C ALA A 72 8.95 -43.69 -15.07
N SER A 73 8.65 -43.22 -16.29
CA SER A 73 9.37 -43.12 -17.59
C SER A 73 9.05 -41.74 -18.21
N GLY A 74 9.68 -41.21 -19.27
CA GLY A 74 10.70 -41.76 -20.18
C GLY A 74 10.18 -41.95 -21.62
N LEU A 75 10.11 -40.88 -22.44
CA LEU A 75 9.94 -40.95 -23.90
C LEU A 75 10.38 -39.64 -24.60
N VAL A 76 10.86 -39.75 -25.84
CA VAL A 76 11.61 -38.73 -26.62
C VAL A 76 11.30 -38.87 -28.13
N ALA A 77 11.67 -37.86 -28.94
CA ALA A 77 11.55 -37.72 -30.40
C ALA A 77 10.17 -37.25 -30.92
N ALA A 78 10.01 -36.31 -31.87
CA ALA A 78 10.89 -35.59 -32.82
C ALA A 78 11.25 -36.29 -34.16
N ALA A 79 11.56 -35.47 -35.18
CA ALA A 79 11.59 -35.74 -36.65
C ALA A 79 10.18 -35.83 -37.30
N ALA A 80 9.81 -35.22 -38.45
CA ALA A 80 10.48 -34.78 -39.71
C ALA A 80 10.58 -35.92 -40.77
N VAL A 81 10.49 -35.73 -42.11
CA VAL A 81 10.34 -34.52 -42.97
C VAL A 81 9.91 -34.87 -44.43
N ARG A 82 9.34 -33.91 -45.20
CA ARG A 82 9.13 -33.90 -46.70
C ARG A 82 8.19 -34.97 -47.35
N ARG A 83 7.72 -34.88 -48.62
CA ARG A 83 7.26 -33.76 -49.52
C ARG A 83 6.76 -34.29 -50.89
N SER A 84 5.73 -33.68 -51.50
CA SER A 84 5.29 -33.82 -52.93
C SER A 84 4.61 -35.18 -53.28
N ARG A 85 3.61 -35.32 -54.18
CA ARG A 85 2.98 -34.49 -55.28
C ARG A 85 1.58 -35.14 -55.58
N ARG A 86 0.62 -34.64 -56.41
CA ARG A 86 0.39 -33.44 -57.26
C ARG A 86 -1.13 -33.32 -57.56
N ALA A 87 -1.70 -32.10 -57.49
CA ALA A 87 -3.02 -31.66 -58.02
C ALA A 87 -4.31 -32.27 -57.40
N GLY A 88 -5.42 -31.52 -57.28
CA GLY A 88 -5.59 -30.07 -57.57
C GLY A 88 -7.00 -29.50 -57.35
N ALA A 89 -7.14 -28.18 -57.59
CA ALA A 89 -8.34 -27.32 -57.56
C ALA A 89 -9.00 -27.00 -56.19
N GLY A 90 -9.45 -25.75 -56.02
CA GLY A 90 -10.23 -25.24 -54.87
C GLY A 90 -9.65 -23.99 -54.17
N ALA A 91 -10.46 -22.93 -54.00
CA ALA A 91 -10.10 -21.63 -53.37
C ALA A 91 -9.68 -21.77 -51.87
N ALA A 92 -8.82 -20.95 -51.23
CA ALA A 92 -8.49 -19.50 -51.30
C ALA A 92 -9.53 -18.58 -50.59
N SER A 93 -9.17 -17.53 -49.82
CA SER A 93 -7.87 -17.09 -49.25
C SER A 93 -8.01 -15.89 -48.29
N ALA A 94 -6.87 -15.47 -47.67
CA ALA A 94 -6.51 -14.10 -47.23
C ALA A 94 -6.72 -13.72 -45.73
N PRO A 95 -6.15 -12.60 -45.23
CA PRO A 95 -4.73 -12.57 -44.81
C PRO A 95 -4.47 -11.94 -43.41
N ALA A 96 -3.20 -11.94 -42.98
CA ALA A 96 -2.75 -11.41 -41.68
C ALA A 96 -2.35 -9.91 -41.72
N VAL A 97 -2.31 -9.27 -40.54
CA VAL A 97 -2.00 -7.84 -40.34
C VAL A 97 -0.80 -7.65 -39.39
N VAL A 98 0.14 -6.78 -39.79
CA VAL A 98 1.19 -6.17 -38.93
C VAL A 98 1.30 -4.68 -39.33
N PRO A 99 1.45 -3.72 -38.39
CA PRO A 99 0.99 -2.34 -38.63
C PRO A 99 2.11 -1.32 -38.98
N VAL A 100 1.67 -0.15 -39.47
CA VAL A 100 2.43 1.12 -39.45
C VAL A 100 1.58 2.19 -38.76
N GLY A 101 2.21 3.07 -37.99
CA GLY A 101 1.56 3.96 -37.02
C GLY A 101 1.17 5.36 -37.52
N LEU A 102 0.92 6.26 -36.56
CA LEU A 102 0.40 7.62 -36.77
C LEU A 102 1.29 8.49 -37.65
N GLY A 103 0.65 9.16 -38.62
CA GLY A 103 0.84 10.59 -38.89
C GLY A 103 2.15 11.06 -39.53
N CYS A 104 2.09 11.38 -40.83
CA CYS A 104 2.76 12.53 -41.43
C CYS A 104 2.14 12.85 -42.80
N SER A 105 2.04 14.13 -43.16
CA SER A 105 1.80 14.54 -44.54
C SER A 105 3.06 14.35 -45.38
N VAL A 106 3.01 13.52 -46.41
CA VAL A 106 4.11 13.31 -47.36
C VAL A 106 3.94 14.25 -48.55
N SER A 107 5.03 14.86 -49.02
CA SER A 107 5.00 15.89 -50.06
C SER A 107 4.80 15.34 -51.48
N ALA A 108 4.32 16.22 -52.37
CA ALA A 108 3.91 15.92 -53.75
C ALA A 108 4.88 15.06 -54.60
N PRO A 109 6.22 15.13 -54.48
CA PRO A 109 7.12 14.27 -55.25
C PRO A 109 6.90 12.76 -55.03
N ALA A 110 6.41 12.35 -53.84
CA ALA A 110 6.06 10.96 -53.57
C ALA A 110 4.70 10.56 -54.19
N GLU A 111 3.73 11.49 -54.22
CA GLU A 111 2.39 11.24 -54.79
C GLU A 111 2.48 10.87 -56.27
N GLN A 112 3.40 11.51 -57.01
CA GLN A 112 3.62 11.25 -58.43
C GLN A 112 4.18 9.83 -58.69
N TYR A 113 5.16 9.38 -57.88
CA TYR A 113 5.65 7.99 -57.94
C TYR A 113 4.56 6.95 -57.62
N PHE A 114 3.70 7.23 -56.63
CA PHE A 114 2.55 6.36 -56.33
C PHE A 114 1.51 6.36 -57.45
N ARG A 115 1.26 7.49 -58.14
CA ARG A 115 0.40 7.51 -59.34
C ARG A 115 0.95 6.65 -60.45
N ASP A 116 2.25 6.74 -60.75
CA ASP A 116 2.85 5.96 -61.85
C ASP A 116 2.80 4.46 -61.57
N GLN A 117 3.02 4.02 -60.31
CA GLN A 117 2.77 2.62 -59.92
C GLN A 117 1.29 2.23 -59.99
N LEU A 118 0.35 3.10 -59.62
CA LEU A 118 -1.09 2.84 -59.75
C LEU A 118 -1.53 2.73 -61.21
N VAL A 119 -0.94 3.51 -62.13
CA VAL A 119 -1.18 3.41 -63.57
C VAL A 119 -0.60 2.11 -64.13
N ALA A 120 0.60 1.71 -63.74
CA ALA A 120 1.19 0.43 -64.12
C ALA A 120 0.37 -0.77 -63.62
N CYS A 121 -0.11 -0.72 -62.36
CA CYS A 121 -0.99 -1.73 -61.79
C CYS A 121 -2.35 -1.78 -62.51
N ARG A 122 -2.91 -0.62 -62.87
CA ARG A 122 -4.15 -0.51 -63.66
C ARG A 122 -4.00 -1.09 -65.07
N ALA A 123 -2.83 -0.92 -65.71
CA ALA A 123 -2.54 -1.54 -66.99
C ALA A 123 -2.54 -3.08 -66.88
N GLN A 124 -1.83 -3.63 -65.89
CA GLN A 124 -1.79 -5.09 -65.65
C GLN A 124 -3.16 -5.67 -65.27
N LEU A 125 -3.99 -4.94 -64.51
CA LEU A 125 -5.35 -5.37 -64.18
C LEU A 125 -6.32 -5.31 -65.38
N SER A 126 -6.01 -4.56 -66.44
CA SER A 126 -6.86 -4.48 -67.64
C SER A 126 -6.82 -5.76 -68.50
N GLU A 127 -5.75 -6.55 -68.40
CA GLU A 127 -5.62 -7.86 -69.08
C GLU A 127 -6.29 -9.01 -68.31
N ALA A 128 -6.76 -8.77 -67.08
CA ALA A 128 -7.16 -9.80 -66.11
C ALA A 128 -8.63 -9.72 -65.63
N GLY A 129 -9.53 -9.14 -66.44
CA GLY A 129 -10.99 -9.37 -66.33
C GLY A 129 -11.63 -9.09 -64.97
N ALA A 130 -11.47 -7.88 -64.43
CA ALA A 130 -12.02 -7.50 -63.13
C ALA A 130 -13.57 -7.44 -63.10
N PRO A 131 -14.23 -7.78 -61.97
CA PRO A 131 -15.68 -7.65 -61.79
C PRO A 131 -16.13 -6.17 -61.72
N SER A 132 -17.44 -5.93 -61.80
CA SER A 132 -17.97 -4.56 -61.84
C SER A 132 -17.85 -3.82 -60.50
N VAL A 133 -17.89 -2.48 -60.57
CA VAL A 133 -17.84 -1.59 -59.40
C VAL A 133 -19.01 -1.85 -58.45
N GLU A 134 -20.21 -2.08 -59.00
CA GLU A 134 -21.46 -2.28 -58.26
C GLU A 134 -21.44 -3.57 -57.44
N GLU A 135 -20.86 -4.66 -57.97
CA GLU A 135 -20.66 -5.89 -57.19
C GLU A 135 -19.57 -5.74 -56.14
N THR A 136 -18.54 -4.95 -56.42
CA THR A 136 -17.46 -4.65 -55.47
C THR A 136 -17.99 -3.87 -54.27
N ASP A 137 -18.83 -2.86 -54.49
CA ASP A 137 -19.48 -2.09 -53.42
C ASP A 137 -20.49 -2.92 -52.62
N ARG A 138 -21.23 -3.84 -53.26
CA ARG A 138 -22.12 -4.78 -52.55
C ARG A 138 -21.34 -5.66 -51.57
N HIS A 139 -20.27 -6.31 -52.04
CA HIS A 139 -19.43 -7.16 -51.18
C HIS A 139 -18.72 -6.35 -50.07
N MET A 140 -18.33 -5.10 -50.34
CA MET A 140 -17.78 -4.18 -49.31
C MET A 140 -18.82 -3.87 -48.21
N GLN A 141 -20.09 -3.63 -48.56
CA GLN A 141 -21.15 -3.38 -47.60
C GLN A 141 -21.49 -4.62 -46.77
N GLU A 142 -21.55 -5.80 -47.38
CA GLU A 142 -21.77 -7.09 -46.70
C GLU A 142 -20.62 -7.41 -45.72
N LEU A 143 -19.36 -7.21 -46.12
CA LEU A 143 -18.19 -7.34 -45.24
C LEU A 143 -18.24 -6.36 -44.07
N GLN A 144 -18.65 -5.11 -44.30
CA GLN A 144 -18.83 -4.13 -43.21
C GLN A 144 -19.97 -4.49 -42.25
N ALA A 145 -21.06 -5.09 -42.75
CA ALA A 145 -22.17 -5.56 -41.91
C ALA A 145 -21.73 -6.72 -41.01
N HIS A 146 -21.06 -7.74 -41.58
CA HIS A 146 -20.50 -8.85 -40.82
C HIS A 146 -19.42 -8.39 -39.82
N ALA A 147 -18.53 -7.49 -40.21
CA ALA A 147 -17.52 -6.94 -39.30
C ALA A 147 -18.15 -6.21 -38.11
N LYS A 148 -19.23 -5.44 -38.32
CA LYS A 148 -19.99 -4.78 -37.25
C LYS A 148 -20.69 -5.78 -36.33
N GLN A 149 -21.29 -6.85 -36.86
CA GLN A 149 -21.90 -7.90 -36.04
C GLN A 149 -20.86 -8.67 -35.21
N VAL A 150 -19.73 -9.06 -35.80
CA VAL A 150 -18.63 -9.75 -35.10
C VAL A 150 -18.01 -8.85 -34.03
N LEU A 151 -17.79 -7.58 -34.31
CA LEU A 151 -17.24 -6.62 -33.34
C LEU A 151 -18.23 -6.36 -32.18
N ALA A 152 -19.53 -6.24 -32.47
CA ALA A 152 -20.56 -6.09 -31.44
C ALA A 152 -20.69 -7.36 -30.56
N GLY A 153 -20.63 -8.56 -31.16
CA GLY A 153 -20.61 -9.82 -30.43
C GLY A 153 -19.37 -9.99 -29.55
N ALA A 154 -18.18 -9.63 -30.08
CA ALA A 154 -16.93 -9.66 -29.32
C ALA A 154 -16.93 -8.64 -28.17
N ALA A 155 -17.46 -7.43 -28.39
CA ALA A 155 -17.62 -6.43 -27.34
C ALA A 155 -18.61 -6.89 -26.26
N ALA A 156 -19.75 -7.49 -26.64
CA ALA A 156 -20.71 -8.04 -25.70
C ALA A 156 -20.11 -9.20 -24.86
N ALA A 157 -19.33 -10.09 -25.49
CA ALA A 157 -18.64 -11.18 -24.80
C ALA A 157 -17.55 -10.68 -23.83
N LEU A 158 -16.81 -9.63 -24.20
CA LEU A 158 -15.86 -8.95 -23.32
C LEU A 158 -16.58 -8.29 -22.12
N VAL A 159 -17.71 -7.62 -22.35
CA VAL A 159 -18.50 -6.99 -21.27
C VAL A 159 -19.11 -8.05 -20.33
N PHE A 160 -19.64 -9.16 -20.85
CA PHE A 160 -20.12 -10.27 -20.01
C PHE A 160 -19.00 -11.02 -19.26
N SER A 161 -17.76 -10.97 -19.78
CA SER A 161 -16.59 -11.49 -19.06
C SER A 161 -16.13 -10.57 -17.92
N SER A 162 -16.59 -9.32 -17.86
CA SER A 162 -16.25 -8.35 -16.81
C SER A 162 -17.05 -8.53 -15.52
N SER A 163 -18.04 -9.43 -15.49
CA SER A 163 -19.03 -9.52 -14.40
C SER A 163 -18.59 -10.30 -13.16
N MET A 164 -17.38 -10.88 -13.12
CA MET A 164 -16.85 -11.62 -11.95
C MET A 164 -15.41 -11.24 -11.58
N GLU A 165 -15.10 -9.95 -11.56
CA GLU A 165 -13.88 -9.46 -10.89
C GLU A 165 -13.93 -9.83 -9.41
N ALA A 166 -13.03 -10.68 -8.94
CA ALA A 166 -13.01 -11.11 -7.55
C ALA A 166 -12.63 -9.94 -6.64
N ALA A 167 -13.35 -9.73 -5.52
CA ALA A 167 -13.10 -8.64 -4.56
C ALA A 167 -11.70 -8.63 -3.87
N VAL A 168 -10.60 -8.43 -4.61
CA VAL A 168 -9.24 -8.30 -4.06
C VAL A 168 -9.13 -6.99 -3.27
N ALA A 169 -8.11 -6.91 -2.41
CA ALA A 169 -7.73 -5.71 -1.67
C ALA A 169 -7.20 -4.60 -2.61
N TYR A 170 -8.10 -3.98 -3.39
CA TYR A 170 -7.77 -2.93 -4.34
C TYR A 170 -7.90 -1.53 -3.71
N PRO A 171 -6.80 -0.74 -3.59
CA PRO A 171 -6.88 0.66 -3.15
C PRO A 171 -7.71 1.55 -4.09
N ILE A 172 -7.87 1.16 -5.37
CA ILE A 172 -8.61 1.93 -6.37
C ILE A 172 -10.08 2.17 -5.97
N TYR A 173 -10.72 1.22 -5.28
CA TYR A 173 -12.08 1.40 -4.79
C TYR A 173 -12.19 2.52 -3.74
N ALA A 174 -11.13 2.77 -2.96
CA ALA A 174 -11.11 3.95 -2.08
C ALA A 174 -11.00 5.22 -2.93
N GLN A 175 -10.04 5.26 -3.86
CA GLN A 175 -9.78 6.40 -4.75
C GLN A 175 -10.99 6.80 -5.61
N GLN A 176 -11.82 5.82 -6.01
CA GLN A 176 -13.02 6.04 -6.82
C GLN A 176 -14.22 6.56 -6.00
N ASN A 177 -14.37 6.13 -4.74
CA ASN A 177 -15.59 6.37 -3.95
C ASN A 177 -15.41 7.40 -2.82
N TYR A 178 -14.17 7.79 -2.50
CA TYR A 178 -13.87 8.73 -1.42
C TYR A 178 -12.83 9.75 -1.88
N ALA A 179 -13.20 11.04 -1.95
CA ALA A 179 -12.27 12.12 -2.30
C ALA A 179 -11.11 12.27 -1.28
N ASN A 180 -11.38 12.04 0.01
CA ASN A 180 -10.37 11.93 1.06
C ASN A 180 -10.51 10.56 1.75
N PRO A 181 -9.45 9.74 1.84
CA PRO A 181 -9.53 8.40 2.42
C PRO A 181 -9.60 8.36 3.94
N ARG A 182 -9.46 9.48 4.67
CA ARG A 182 -9.61 9.56 6.13
C ARG A 182 -10.78 10.46 6.50
N ALA A 183 -11.79 9.88 7.14
CA ALA A 183 -12.91 10.63 7.70
C ALA A 183 -12.48 11.48 8.91
N LEU A 184 -13.30 12.46 9.29
CA LEU A 184 -13.01 13.40 10.40
C LEU A 184 -12.79 12.69 11.76
N ASN A 185 -13.42 11.52 11.96
CA ASN A 185 -13.23 10.68 13.14
C ASN A 185 -11.96 9.80 13.10
N GLY A 186 -11.09 9.98 12.11
CA GLY A 186 -9.86 9.19 11.93
C GLY A 186 -10.04 7.81 11.30
N LYS A 187 -11.26 7.37 10.98
CA LYS A 187 -11.49 6.12 10.25
C LYS A 187 -10.98 6.24 8.81
N ILE A 188 -10.20 5.26 8.36
CA ILE A 188 -9.77 5.15 6.96
C ILE A 188 -10.83 4.39 6.16
N ALA A 189 -11.17 4.88 4.97
CA ALA A 189 -12.26 4.40 4.12
C ALA A 189 -12.22 2.88 3.81
N CYS A 190 -11.03 2.28 3.77
CA CYS A 190 -10.85 0.83 3.61
C CYS A 190 -11.63 0.01 4.67
N ALA A 191 -11.80 0.53 5.89
CA ALA A 191 -12.57 -0.09 6.96
C ALA A 191 -14.11 0.00 6.77
N ASN A 192 -14.60 0.49 5.63
CA ASN A 192 -16.00 0.37 5.22
C ASN A 192 -16.25 -0.92 4.43
N CYS A 193 -15.24 -1.42 3.70
CA CYS A 193 -15.33 -2.65 2.90
C CYS A 193 -14.58 -3.83 3.52
N HIS A 194 -13.53 -3.58 4.31
CA HIS A 194 -12.77 -4.58 5.07
C HIS A 194 -13.15 -4.50 6.55
N LEU A 195 -14.14 -5.30 6.96
CA LEU A 195 -14.81 -5.17 8.25
C LEU A 195 -14.07 -5.86 9.40
N ALA A 196 -13.21 -6.84 9.11
CA ALA A 196 -12.45 -7.55 10.13
C ALA A 196 -11.24 -6.71 10.61
N GLY A 197 -11.24 -6.30 11.89
CA GLY A 197 -10.09 -5.66 12.52
C GLY A 197 -8.88 -6.59 12.65
N LYS A 198 -7.70 -6.14 12.19
CA LYS A 198 -6.41 -6.84 12.31
C LYS A 198 -5.25 -5.84 12.39
N GLU A 199 -4.52 -5.83 13.51
CA GLU A 199 -3.37 -4.93 13.76
C GLU A 199 -2.32 -4.91 12.65
N ILE A 200 -1.62 -3.78 12.52
CA ILE A 200 -0.41 -3.59 11.71
C ILE A 200 0.67 -2.91 12.57
N ASP A 201 1.94 -3.13 12.26
CA ASP A 201 3.04 -2.37 12.87
C ASP A 201 3.61 -1.41 11.82
N VAL A 202 4.06 -0.23 12.28
CA VAL A 202 4.68 0.78 11.43
C VAL A 202 5.91 1.35 12.13
N ARG A 203 7.04 1.35 11.42
CA ARG A 203 8.35 1.77 11.92
C ARG A 203 8.89 2.89 11.06
N MET A 204 9.26 3.99 11.70
CA MET A 204 9.85 5.19 11.09
C MET A 204 10.89 5.78 12.05
N PRO A 205 11.79 6.68 11.58
CA PRO A 205 12.62 7.49 12.46
C PRO A 205 11.76 8.35 13.40
N HIS A 206 12.26 8.61 14.62
CA HIS A 206 11.65 9.58 15.52
C HIS A 206 11.84 11.02 15.00
N ASP A 207 13.06 11.35 14.59
CA ASP A 207 13.43 12.64 13.98
C ASP A 207 13.84 12.45 12.51
N VAL A 208 13.54 13.43 11.67
CA VAL A 208 14.12 13.58 10.33
C VAL A 208 14.46 15.03 10.05
N LEU A 209 15.47 15.28 9.21
CA LEU A 209 15.83 16.61 8.73
C LEU A 209 15.06 16.98 7.46
N ALA A 210 15.07 18.26 7.10
CA ALA A 210 14.56 18.77 5.82
C ALA A 210 15.23 18.10 4.59
N ASP A 211 14.51 18.04 3.46
CA ASP A 211 14.91 17.45 2.17
C ASP A 211 15.54 16.03 2.24
N THR A 212 15.29 15.31 3.33
CA THR A 212 15.90 14.01 3.61
C THR A 212 14.99 12.86 3.19
N ILE A 213 15.55 11.88 2.49
CA ILE A 213 14.87 10.63 2.15
C ILE A 213 15.08 9.61 3.25
N PHE A 214 13.98 9.08 3.78
CA PHE A 214 13.96 8.00 4.76
C PHE A 214 12.97 6.91 4.35
N LYS A 215 12.91 5.82 5.12
CA LYS A 215 11.92 4.76 4.95
C LYS A 215 10.92 4.77 6.12
N ALA A 216 9.64 4.73 5.78
CA ALA A 216 8.64 4.10 6.63
C ALA A 216 8.55 2.62 6.24
N GLN A 217 8.45 1.74 7.23
CA GLN A 217 8.23 0.31 7.05
C GLN A 217 6.88 -0.05 7.65
N ILE A 218 6.00 -0.63 6.85
CA ILE A 218 4.63 -1.01 7.21
C ILE A 218 4.57 -2.54 7.20
N ASP A 219 4.58 -3.12 8.39
CA ASP A 219 4.49 -4.57 8.58
C ASP A 219 3.00 -4.94 8.74
N VAL A 220 2.50 -5.79 7.85
CA VAL A 220 1.09 -6.21 7.76
C VAL A 220 1.02 -7.71 8.10
N PRO A 221 1.16 -8.10 9.38
CA PRO A 221 1.55 -9.46 9.76
C PRO A 221 0.44 -10.49 9.48
N CYS A 222 0.79 -11.61 8.86
CA CYS A 222 -0.10 -12.75 8.73
C CYS A 222 0.67 -14.06 8.54
N LYS A 223 0.05 -15.19 8.91
CA LYS A 223 0.62 -16.53 8.65
C LYS A 223 0.36 -16.94 7.19
N TYR A 224 0.90 -16.17 6.23
CA TYR A 224 0.58 -16.22 4.78
C TYR A 224 0.78 -17.61 4.15
N GLU A 225 1.71 -18.41 4.65
CA GLU A 225 1.93 -19.79 4.19
C GLU A 225 0.78 -20.74 4.57
N LYS A 226 0.15 -20.50 5.73
CA LYS A 226 -0.82 -21.40 6.37
C LYS A 226 -2.27 -20.93 6.24
N ARG A 227 -2.50 -19.62 6.06
CA ARG A 227 -3.83 -19.04 5.83
C ARG A 227 -4.08 -18.89 4.33
N ARG A 228 -5.22 -19.43 3.87
CA ARG A 228 -5.78 -19.23 2.53
C ARG A 228 -7.20 -18.70 2.64
N GLN A 229 -7.58 -17.86 1.70
CA GLN A 229 -8.87 -17.17 1.65
C GLN A 229 -9.74 -17.71 0.52
N LEU A 230 -11.06 -17.57 0.62
CA LEU A 230 -11.95 -17.81 -0.51
C LEU A 230 -11.73 -16.74 -1.60
N ILE A 231 -11.64 -17.14 -2.87
CA ILE A 231 -11.82 -16.24 -4.03
C ILE A 231 -13.26 -16.33 -4.54
N ALA A 232 -13.61 -15.64 -5.64
CA ALA A 232 -15.01 -15.50 -6.06
C ALA A 232 -15.71 -16.82 -6.44
N ASP A 233 -14.97 -17.84 -6.87
CA ASP A 233 -15.48 -19.18 -7.20
C ASP A 233 -15.69 -20.09 -5.97
N GLY A 234 -15.32 -19.64 -4.77
CA GLY A 234 -15.35 -20.44 -3.53
C GLY A 234 -14.10 -21.31 -3.29
N SER A 235 -13.10 -21.28 -4.16
CA SER A 235 -11.82 -21.97 -3.97
C SER A 235 -10.84 -21.21 -3.07
N LYS A 236 -9.80 -21.89 -2.54
CA LYS A 236 -8.91 -21.38 -1.50
C LYS A 236 -7.54 -20.91 -2.03
N ALA A 237 -7.38 -19.61 -2.24
CA ALA A 237 -6.14 -19.00 -2.74
C ALA A 237 -5.31 -18.26 -1.66
N ALA A 238 -4.13 -17.76 -2.05
CA ALA A 238 -3.27 -16.93 -1.20
C ALA A 238 -3.90 -15.56 -0.89
N LEU A 239 -3.42 -14.91 0.18
CA LEU A 239 -3.82 -13.54 0.54
C LEU A 239 -2.89 -12.51 -0.12
N ASN A 240 -3.48 -11.48 -0.70
CA ASN A 240 -2.79 -10.27 -1.15
C ASN A 240 -2.87 -9.19 -0.06
N ILE A 241 -1.89 -8.27 -0.07
CA ILE A 241 -1.81 -7.09 0.80
C ILE A 241 -2.10 -5.82 -0.02
N GLY A 242 -2.78 -4.86 0.58
CA GLY A 242 -2.83 -3.47 0.13
C GLY A 242 -2.57 -2.53 1.31
N ALA A 243 -1.93 -1.38 1.06
CA ALA A 243 -1.62 -0.40 2.09
C ALA A 243 -1.82 1.04 1.60
N ILE A 244 -2.03 1.93 2.56
CA ILE A 244 -2.18 3.38 2.39
C ILE A 244 -1.40 4.11 3.48
N ALA A 245 -0.73 5.20 3.11
CA ALA A 245 -0.11 6.13 4.04
C ALA A 245 -0.60 7.55 3.74
N ILE A 246 -0.97 8.27 4.79
CA ILE A 246 -1.52 9.62 4.79
C ILE A 246 -0.52 10.50 5.54
N MET A 247 0.27 11.26 4.79
CA MET A 247 1.28 12.17 5.32
C MET A 247 0.72 13.61 5.38
N PRO A 248 1.29 14.53 6.16
CA PRO A 248 0.92 15.95 6.11
C PRO A 248 1.21 16.56 4.73
N GLU A 249 0.71 17.78 4.51
CA GLU A 249 0.98 18.55 3.29
C GLU A 249 2.48 18.87 3.14
N GLY A 250 2.93 19.03 1.89
CA GLY A 250 4.35 19.15 1.52
C GLY A 250 5.14 17.83 1.46
N TRP A 251 4.74 16.80 2.23
CA TRP A 251 5.36 15.46 2.20
C TRP A 251 5.02 14.71 0.92
N LYS A 252 5.98 13.93 0.39
CA LYS A 252 5.83 13.24 -0.90
C LYS A 252 6.62 11.95 -0.99
N LEU A 253 6.20 11.07 -1.90
CA LEU A 253 6.94 9.88 -2.30
C LEU A 253 8.34 10.28 -2.81
N ALA A 254 9.38 9.57 -2.37
CA ALA A 254 10.76 9.91 -2.75
C ALA A 254 11.00 9.75 -4.27
N PRO A 255 11.60 10.74 -4.96
CA PRO A 255 11.92 10.67 -6.39
C PRO A 255 12.80 9.47 -6.77
N LYS A 256 12.49 8.83 -7.91
CA LYS A 256 13.13 7.57 -8.35
C LYS A 256 14.61 7.74 -8.69
N ASP A 257 15.05 8.94 -9.05
CA ASP A 257 16.43 9.37 -9.21
C ASP A 257 17.19 9.31 -7.86
N ARG A 258 16.87 10.20 -6.90
CA ARG A 258 17.52 10.33 -5.58
C ARG A 258 17.48 9.06 -4.71
N LEU A 259 16.57 8.12 -4.96
CA LEU A 259 16.46 6.87 -4.20
C LEU A 259 17.77 6.04 -4.14
N PRO A 260 18.30 5.69 -2.95
CA PRO A 260 19.46 4.81 -2.81
C PRO A 260 19.26 3.41 -3.42
N LYS A 261 20.36 2.81 -3.94
CA LYS A 261 20.36 1.47 -4.56
C LYS A 261 19.79 0.37 -3.64
N VAL A 262 19.98 0.49 -2.32
CA VAL A 262 19.46 -0.47 -1.33
C VAL A 262 17.93 -0.43 -1.25
N LEU A 263 17.33 0.76 -1.16
CA LEU A 263 15.86 0.91 -1.14
C LEU A 263 15.25 0.47 -2.48
N LYS A 264 15.88 0.83 -3.61
CA LYS A 264 15.48 0.36 -4.96
C LYS A 264 15.42 -1.18 -5.05
N LYS A 265 16.33 -1.90 -4.39
CA LYS A 265 16.30 -3.38 -4.32
C LYS A 265 15.17 -3.90 -3.43
N GLN A 266 14.93 -3.28 -2.28
CA GLN A 266 13.87 -3.68 -1.34
C GLN A 266 12.45 -3.42 -1.90
N MET A 267 12.29 -2.41 -2.75
CA MET A 267 11.02 -2.07 -3.41
C MET A 267 10.79 -2.81 -4.75
N LYS A 268 11.63 -3.77 -5.15
CA LYS A 268 11.50 -4.41 -6.47
C LYS A 268 10.17 -5.17 -6.56
N GLY A 269 9.22 -4.62 -7.32
CA GLY A 269 7.86 -5.16 -7.49
C GLY A 269 6.80 -4.54 -6.57
N LEU A 270 7.20 -3.67 -5.63
CA LEU A 270 6.30 -2.82 -4.84
C LEU A 270 6.29 -1.41 -5.43
N SER A 271 5.18 -1.04 -6.08
CA SER A 271 4.95 0.33 -6.55
C SER A 271 4.01 1.07 -5.61
N TRP A 272 4.41 2.28 -5.21
CA TRP A 272 3.55 3.26 -4.57
C TRP A 272 3.09 4.28 -5.61
N SER A 273 1.83 4.71 -5.52
CA SER A 273 1.23 5.77 -6.34
C SER A 273 0.52 6.79 -5.44
N PRO A 274 0.45 8.07 -5.81
CA PRO A 274 -0.38 9.03 -5.09
C PRO A 274 -1.86 8.64 -5.18
N TYR A 275 -2.65 9.03 -4.18
CA TYR A 275 -4.07 8.72 -4.09
C TYR A 275 -4.90 9.46 -5.14
N SER A 276 -4.57 10.73 -5.37
CA SER A 276 -5.12 11.55 -6.46
C SER A 276 -4.04 12.53 -6.95
N LYS A 277 -4.37 13.45 -7.88
CA LYS A 277 -3.41 14.49 -8.31
C LYS A 277 -3.32 15.63 -7.29
N GLU A 278 -4.41 15.83 -6.55
CA GLU A 278 -4.65 16.87 -5.56
C GLU A 278 -4.00 16.52 -4.21
N TYR A 279 -3.90 15.22 -3.89
CA TYR A 279 -3.31 14.70 -2.66
C TYR A 279 -2.04 13.85 -2.90
N PRO A 280 -0.91 14.45 -3.34
CA PRO A 280 0.36 13.74 -3.57
C PRO A 280 1.04 13.28 -2.25
N ASN A 281 0.61 13.83 -1.12
CA ASN A 281 0.98 13.46 0.24
C ASN A 281 0.27 12.18 0.74
N ILE A 282 -0.76 11.72 0.03
CA ILE A 282 -1.42 10.45 0.32
C ILE A 282 -0.97 9.44 -0.73
N VAL A 283 -0.47 8.29 -0.30
CA VAL A 283 0.09 7.26 -1.18
C VAL A 283 -0.50 5.89 -0.88
N VAL A 284 -0.76 5.13 -1.94
CA VAL A 284 -1.32 3.77 -1.90
C VAL A 284 -0.41 2.78 -2.62
N ALA A 285 -0.48 1.51 -2.22
CA ALA A 285 0.17 0.41 -2.89
C ALA A 285 -0.66 -0.88 -2.76
N GLY A 286 -0.62 -1.72 -3.79
CA GLY A 286 -1.30 -3.01 -3.84
C GLY A 286 -2.44 -3.09 -4.86
N PRO A 287 -3.04 -4.28 -5.04
CA PRO A 287 -2.72 -5.52 -4.33
C PRO A 287 -1.36 -6.11 -4.71
N VAL A 288 -0.62 -6.63 -3.72
CA VAL A 288 0.65 -7.36 -3.92
C VAL A 288 0.64 -8.71 -3.16
N PRO A 289 1.39 -9.73 -3.61
CA PRO A 289 1.42 -11.05 -2.94
C PRO A 289 1.90 -10.97 -1.48
N GLY A 290 1.06 -11.40 -0.54
CA GLY A 290 1.31 -11.18 0.89
C GLY A 290 2.52 -11.92 1.46
N SER A 291 2.84 -13.09 0.91
CA SER A 291 4.03 -13.87 1.29
C SER A 291 5.37 -13.22 0.91
N ILE A 292 5.36 -12.23 0.00
CA ILE A 292 6.57 -11.50 -0.43
C ILE A 292 6.64 -10.12 0.25
N TYR A 293 5.49 -9.46 0.43
CA TYR A 293 5.40 -8.07 0.86
C TYR A 293 4.75 -7.88 2.24
N GLU A 294 4.84 -8.87 3.14
CA GLU A 294 4.43 -8.73 4.56
C GLU A 294 5.05 -7.48 5.21
N ARG A 295 6.27 -7.10 4.80
CA ARG A 295 6.96 -5.89 5.23
C ARG A 295 7.11 -4.93 4.05
N MET A 296 6.17 -3.98 3.93
CA MET A 296 6.15 -3.01 2.84
C MET A 296 7.09 -1.84 3.16
N VAL A 297 7.94 -1.45 2.21
CA VAL A 297 8.84 -0.30 2.35
C VAL A 297 8.28 0.88 1.55
N LEU A 298 8.00 1.98 2.25
CA LEU A 298 7.59 3.27 1.69
C LEU A 298 8.73 4.28 1.83
N PRO A 299 9.34 4.76 0.75
CA PRO A 299 10.34 5.81 0.84
C PRO A 299 9.68 7.19 0.83
N ILE A 300 9.93 7.98 1.87
CA ILE A 300 9.34 9.30 2.05
C ILE A 300 10.44 10.33 1.87
N LEU A 301 10.15 11.42 1.15
CA LEU A 301 10.95 12.63 1.14
C LEU A 301 10.31 13.65 2.08
N ALA A 302 11.05 14.06 3.10
CA ALA A 302 10.65 15.16 3.97
C ALA A 302 10.66 16.49 3.18
N PRO A 303 9.68 17.39 3.41
CA PRO A 303 9.72 18.74 2.87
C PRO A 303 10.83 19.57 3.51
N ASP A 304 11.05 20.77 2.98
CA ASP A 304 11.98 21.74 3.55
C ASP A 304 11.24 23.06 3.85
N PRO A 305 10.97 23.38 5.14
CA PRO A 305 10.31 24.62 5.54
C PRO A 305 11.03 25.92 5.13
N ASN A 306 12.32 25.85 4.76
CA ASN A 306 13.06 27.01 4.25
C ASN A 306 12.68 27.37 2.81
N THR A 307 12.12 26.43 2.04
CA THR A 307 11.70 26.60 0.64
C THR A 307 10.20 26.40 0.42
N GLN A 308 9.53 25.59 1.23
CA GLN A 308 8.11 25.23 1.16
C GLN A 308 7.36 25.81 2.37
N LYS A 309 6.56 26.86 2.16
CA LYS A 309 5.84 27.60 3.22
C LYS A 309 4.66 26.82 3.84
N ASP A 310 4.23 25.76 3.17
CA ASP A 310 3.25 24.76 3.59
C ASP A 310 3.80 23.81 4.67
N ALA A 311 5.13 23.64 4.75
CA ALA A 311 5.79 22.79 5.74
C ALA A 311 6.30 23.59 6.94
N ASN A 312 6.24 22.99 8.14
CA ASN A 312 6.71 23.61 9.39
C ASN A 312 7.56 22.64 10.22
N PHE A 313 8.62 23.15 10.85
CA PHE A 313 9.47 22.38 11.78
C PHE A 313 8.77 22.12 13.11
N GLY A 314 8.39 20.87 13.38
CA GLY A 314 7.70 20.47 14.59
C GLY A 314 7.31 18.99 14.62
N LYS A 315 6.54 18.63 15.64
CA LYS A 315 5.93 17.31 15.77
C LYS A 315 4.75 17.18 14.79
N LEU A 316 4.65 16.05 14.11
CA LEU A 316 3.58 15.76 13.16
C LEU A 316 3.11 14.30 13.30
N THR A 317 1.93 14.03 12.75
CA THR A 317 1.30 12.71 12.74
C THR A 317 1.17 12.21 11.30
N MET A 318 1.52 10.94 11.08
CA MET A 318 1.23 10.20 9.86
C MET A 318 0.27 9.04 10.19
N TYR A 319 -0.72 8.82 9.32
CA TYR A 319 -1.70 7.74 9.48
C TYR A 319 -1.47 6.67 8.43
N PHE A 320 -1.56 5.41 8.84
CA PHE A 320 -1.32 4.25 7.99
C PHE A 320 -2.51 3.31 8.05
N GLY A 321 -2.84 2.71 6.91
CA GLY A 321 -3.78 1.61 6.79
C GLY A 321 -3.14 0.43 6.06
N GLY A 322 -3.41 -0.79 6.52
CA GLY A 322 -2.87 -2.00 5.91
C GLY A 322 -3.89 -3.13 5.98
N ASN A 323 -4.30 -3.65 4.81
CA ASN A 323 -5.23 -4.75 4.68
C ASN A 323 -4.52 -6.01 4.17
N ARG A 324 -4.92 -7.18 4.69
CA ARG A 324 -4.66 -8.48 4.04
C ARG A 324 -5.96 -9.20 3.70
N GLY A 325 -6.03 -9.75 2.50
CA GLY A 325 -7.15 -10.55 2.01
C GLY A 325 -8.36 -9.77 1.50
N ARG A 326 -9.38 -10.49 1.02
CA ARG A 326 -10.52 -9.94 0.27
C ARG A 326 -11.50 -9.12 1.13
N GLY A 327 -12.13 -8.15 0.49
CA GLY A 327 -13.19 -7.32 1.10
C GLY A 327 -14.48 -8.10 1.37
N GLN A 328 -15.31 -7.55 2.25
CA GLN A 328 -16.63 -8.05 2.62
C GLN A 328 -17.72 -7.40 1.75
N VAL A 329 -17.57 -6.13 1.39
CA VAL A 329 -18.58 -5.36 0.66
C VAL A 329 -17.95 -4.77 -0.61
N TYR A 330 -18.65 -4.86 -1.74
CA TYR A 330 -18.29 -4.21 -3.01
C TYR A 330 -18.71 -2.73 -3.02
N PRO A 331 -18.15 -1.87 -3.89
CA PRO A 331 -18.52 -0.45 -3.98
C PRO A 331 -20.03 -0.20 -4.16
N GLU A 332 -20.72 -1.10 -4.86
CA GLU A 332 -22.16 -1.04 -5.14
C GLU A 332 -23.04 -1.45 -3.93
N GLY A 333 -22.43 -1.68 -2.76
CA GLY A 333 -23.11 -2.11 -1.52
C GLY A 333 -23.37 -3.62 -1.44
N ASN A 334 -23.16 -4.36 -2.52
CA ASN A 334 -23.36 -5.81 -2.57
C ASN A 334 -22.38 -6.57 -1.66
N GLN A 335 -22.86 -7.61 -0.99
CA GLN A 335 -22.03 -8.49 -0.17
C GLN A 335 -21.18 -9.43 -1.05
N SER A 336 -19.92 -9.63 -0.68
CA SER A 336 -19.05 -10.64 -1.28
C SER A 336 -19.24 -12.02 -0.64
N ASN A 337 -18.70 -13.06 -1.25
CA ASN A 337 -18.66 -14.41 -0.67
C ASN A 337 -17.61 -14.57 0.47
N ASN A 338 -16.86 -13.52 0.82
CA ASN A 338 -15.94 -13.52 1.97
C ASN A 338 -16.63 -12.95 3.22
N ASN A 339 -17.85 -13.43 3.49
CA ASN A 339 -18.77 -13.01 4.55
C ASN A 339 -19.39 -14.21 5.28
N GLN A 340 -19.92 -13.92 6.46
CA GLN A 340 -20.93 -14.75 7.12
C GLN A 340 -22.33 -14.33 6.64
N PHE A 341 -23.21 -15.30 6.36
CA PHE A 341 -24.59 -15.03 5.98
C PHE A 341 -25.52 -15.25 7.18
N PHE A 342 -26.50 -14.37 7.33
CA PHE A 342 -27.41 -14.31 8.48
C PHE A 342 -28.88 -14.47 8.05
N ALA A 343 -29.72 -15.01 8.92
CA ALA A 343 -31.13 -15.30 8.66
C ALA A 343 -31.95 -14.01 8.42
N LYS A 344 -32.65 -13.90 7.29
CA LYS A 344 -33.44 -12.70 6.96
C LYS A 344 -34.70 -12.49 7.83
N LYS A 345 -35.21 -13.53 8.48
CA LYS A 345 -36.45 -13.52 9.28
C LYS A 345 -36.42 -14.66 10.31
N ASP A 346 -37.12 -14.48 11.42
CA ASP A 346 -37.45 -15.55 12.38
C ASP A 346 -38.22 -16.69 11.69
N GLY A 347 -37.89 -17.94 12.00
CA GLY A 347 -38.62 -19.09 11.46
C GLY A 347 -37.91 -20.42 11.65
N LYS A 348 -38.51 -21.47 11.07
CA LYS A 348 -37.96 -22.82 11.02
C LYS A 348 -37.29 -23.08 9.67
N ILE A 349 -36.14 -23.73 9.65
CA ILE A 349 -35.49 -24.12 8.40
C ILE A 349 -36.26 -25.32 7.81
N SER A 350 -36.89 -25.12 6.65
CA SER A 350 -37.72 -26.13 6.01
C SER A 350 -36.98 -26.94 4.93
N ALA A 351 -35.98 -26.35 4.28
CA ALA A 351 -35.13 -27.04 3.31
C ALA A 351 -33.74 -26.39 3.17
N ILE A 352 -32.73 -27.22 2.87
CA ILE A 352 -31.39 -26.79 2.46
C ILE A 352 -31.05 -27.51 1.14
N ASP A 353 -30.94 -26.75 0.05
CA ASP A 353 -30.60 -27.25 -1.29
C ASP A 353 -29.26 -26.65 -1.73
N GLY A 354 -28.16 -27.37 -1.44
CA GLY A 354 -26.79 -26.97 -1.73
C GLY A 354 -26.37 -25.69 -1.00
N LEU A 355 -26.61 -24.53 -1.62
CA LEU A 355 -26.34 -23.19 -1.07
C LEU A 355 -27.62 -22.38 -0.81
N LYS A 356 -28.82 -22.96 -1.02
CA LYS A 356 -30.10 -22.29 -0.79
C LYS A 356 -30.72 -22.79 0.50
N VAL A 357 -30.87 -21.89 1.48
CA VAL A 357 -31.56 -22.15 2.74
C VAL A 357 -32.96 -21.57 2.65
N THR A 358 -34.00 -22.36 2.91
CA THR A 358 -35.38 -21.87 2.98
C THR A 358 -35.85 -21.83 4.42
N ILE A 359 -36.28 -20.64 4.86
CA ILE A 359 -36.81 -20.37 6.19
C ILE A 359 -38.31 -20.18 6.07
N GLU A 360 -39.07 -20.92 6.87
CA GLU A 360 -40.52 -20.84 7.02
C GLU A 360 -40.85 -20.04 8.28
N GLY A 361 -41.33 -18.81 8.11
CA GLY A 361 -41.68 -17.93 9.22
C GLY A 361 -43.02 -18.31 9.87
N THR A 362 -43.22 -17.86 11.12
CA THR A 362 -44.44 -18.07 11.92
C THR A 362 -45.75 -17.73 11.20
N ASP A 363 -45.68 -16.81 10.24
CA ASP A 363 -46.83 -16.26 9.52
C ASP A 363 -47.19 -17.08 8.27
N GLY A 364 -46.59 -18.27 8.08
CA GLY A 364 -46.70 -19.10 6.88
C GLY A 364 -45.91 -18.59 5.67
N SER A 365 -45.14 -17.51 5.82
CA SER A 365 -44.31 -16.94 4.76
C SER A 365 -42.98 -17.69 4.63
N THR A 366 -42.71 -18.34 3.49
CA THR A 366 -41.39 -18.90 3.18
C THR A 366 -40.48 -17.89 2.50
N ILE A 367 -39.21 -17.87 2.90
CA ILE A 367 -38.15 -17.04 2.31
C ILE A 367 -36.96 -17.96 1.99
N THR A 368 -36.66 -18.10 0.70
CA THR A 368 -35.42 -18.74 0.24
C THR A 368 -34.29 -17.71 0.20
N GLN A 369 -33.16 -18.06 0.81
CA GLN A 369 -31.95 -17.26 0.89
C GLN A 369 -30.79 -18.03 0.27
N GLU A 370 -30.18 -17.43 -0.75
CA GLU A 370 -29.01 -17.98 -1.44
C GLU A 370 -27.72 -17.51 -0.75
N VAL A 371 -26.86 -18.47 -0.41
CA VAL A 371 -25.51 -18.31 0.13
C VAL A 371 -24.52 -18.27 -1.03
N LEU A 372 -23.52 -17.39 -0.99
CA LEU A 372 -22.52 -17.32 -2.05
C LEU A 372 -21.45 -18.42 -1.93
N ALA A 373 -20.84 -18.77 -3.07
CA ALA A 373 -19.91 -19.89 -3.21
C ALA A 373 -18.79 -19.91 -2.14
N GLY A 374 -18.65 -21.05 -1.47
CA GLY A 374 -17.65 -21.27 -0.40
C GLY A 374 -18.14 -20.97 1.02
N GLY A 375 -19.36 -20.44 1.20
CA GLY A 375 -20.01 -20.39 2.51
C GLY A 375 -20.35 -21.79 3.01
N GLN A 376 -19.78 -22.20 4.15
CA GLN A 376 -20.15 -23.46 4.81
C GLN A 376 -21.34 -23.20 5.75
N ILE A 377 -22.50 -23.80 5.42
CA ILE A 377 -23.72 -23.78 6.25
C ILE A 377 -23.44 -24.53 7.56
N VAL A 378 -24.01 -24.04 8.66
CA VAL A 378 -23.84 -24.60 10.03
C VAL A 378 -25.15 -25.13 10.62
N VAL A 379 -26.27 -24.60 10.14
CA VAL A 379 -27.63 -24.88 10.60
C VAL A 379 -28.24 -26.12 9.92
N GLU A 380 -29.15 -26.81 10.60
CA GLU A 380 -29.78 -28.06 10.14
C GLU A 380 -31.27 -27.90 9.75
N VAL A 381 -31.77 -28.83 8.92
CA VAL A 381 -33.18 -28.84 8.53
C VAL A 381 -34.05 -29.19 9.75
N GLY A 382 -34.98 -28.31 10.08
CA GLY A 382 -35.87 -28.41 11.23
C GLY A 382 -35.48 -27.54 12.43
N GLU A 383 -34.29 -26.93 12.41
CA GLU A 383 -33.84 -25.95 13.39
C GLU A 383 -34.70 -24.67 13.36
N GLN A 384 -34.87 -24.01 14.50
CA GLN A 384 -35.45 -22.66 14.57
C GLN A 384 -34.33 -21.62 14.64
N VAL A 385 -34.42 -20.62 13.78
CA VAL A 385 -33.50 -19.48 13.72
C VAL A 385 -34.27 -18.19 13.97
N VAL A 386 -33.67 -17.26 14.72
CA VAL A 386 -34.12 -15.89 14.87
C VAL A 386 -33.54 -15.06 13.71
N LYS A 387 -34.18 -13.95 13.37
CA LYS A 387 -33.62 -12.97 12.43
C LYS A 387 -32.23 -12.54 12.89
N ASP A 388 -31.34 -12.40 11.92
CA ASP A 388 -29.91 -12.08 12.06
C ASP A 388 -29.06 -13.19 12.73
N ASP A 389 -29.58 -14.41 12.96
CA ASP A 389 -28.78 -15.58 13.36
C ASP A 389 -27.85 -16.08 12.23
N PRO A 390 -26.65 -16.61 12.54
CA PRO A 390 -25.65 -17.02 11.55
C PRO A 390 -25.98 -18.37 10.87
N LEU A 391 -26.42 -18.32 9.60
CA LEU A 391 -26.65 -19.52 8.77
C LEU A 391 -25.34 -20.22 8.37
N THR A 392 -24.23 -19.47 8.27
CA THR A 392 -22.93 -20.00 7.84
C THR A 392 -21.82 -19.73 8.85
N THR A 393 -20.70 -20.44 8.68
CA THR A 393 -19.42 -20.01 9.25
C THR A 393 -18.97 -18.67 8.63
N ASN A 394 -18.01 -17.99 9.28
CA ASN A 394 -17.34 -16.83 8.72
C ASN A 394 -16.03 -17.27 8.03
N PRO A 395 -15.91 -17.18 6.70
CA PRO A 395 -14.72 -17.63 5.96
C PRO A 395 -13.55 -16.63 6.02
N ASN A 396 -13.75 -15.43 6.56
CA ASN A 396 -12.79 -14.34 6.43
C ASN A 396 -11.56 -14.52 7.35
N VAL A 397 -10.44 -14.92 6.74
CA VAL A 397 -9.12 -15.01 7.40
C VAL A 397 -8.25 -13.75 7.24
N GLY A 398 -8.77 -12.71 6.61
CA GLY A 398 -8.11 -11.44 6.35
C GLY A 398 -8.39 -10.37 7.41
N GLY A 399 -8.27 -9.11 6.99
CA GLY A 399 -8.69 -7.93 7.75
C GLY A 399 -7.78 -6.70 7.58
N PHE A 400 -8.30 -5.56 8.03
CA PHE A 400 -7.66 -4.25 7.93
C PHE A 400 -7.22 -3.75 9.32
N GLY A 401 -6.08 -3.09 9.35
CA GLY A 401 -5.57 -2.37 10.52
C GLY A 401 -5.25 -0.94 10.18
N GLN A 402 -5.38 -0.08 11.20
CA GLN A 402 -4.87 1.29 11.18
C GLN A 402 -3.72 1.39 12.17
N ALA A 403 -2.75 2.24 11.87
CA ALA A 403 -1.73 2.68 12.81
C ALA A 403 -1.51 4.18 12.69
N GLU A 404 -1.34 4.83 13.83
CA GLU A 404 -0.92 6.22 13.93
C GLU A 404 0.53 6.26 14.40
N LYS A 405 1.35 7.11 13.78
CA LYS A 405 2.75 7.30 14.18
C LYS A 405 3.10 8.78 14.15
N GLU A 406 3.76 9.22 15.20
CA GLU A 406 4.26 10.58 15.35
C GLU A 406 5.75 10.63 15.01
N MET A 407 6.20 11.74 14.43
CA MET A 407 7.62 12.02 14.20
C MET A 407 7.89 13.53 14.27
N MET A 408 9.15 13.90 14.34
CA MET A 408 9.63 15.29 14.38
C MET A 408 10.29 15.66 13.06
N LEU A 409 9.81 16.73 12.41
CA LEU A 409 10.60 17.42 11.39
C LEU A 409 11.54 18.40 12.10
N GLN A 410 12.81 18.01 12.19
CA GLN A 410 13.82 18.65 13.02
C GLN A 410 14.61 19.70 12.23
N ASP A 411 14.90 20.82 12.89
CA ASP A 411 15.82 21.85 12.41
C ASP A 411 17.18 21.66 13.09
N MET A 412 18.24 21.50 12.30
CA MET A 412 19.59 21.32 12.81
C MET A 412 20.08 22.53 13.63
N ASN A 413 19.58 23.74 13.35
CA ASN A 413 19.93 24.93 14.14
C ASN A 413 19.38 24.86 15.57
N ARG A 414 18.18 24.29 15.77
CA ARG A 414 17.62 24.02 17.11
C ARG A 414 18.49 23.03 17.88
N VAL A 415 19.02 22.00 17.21
CA VAL A 415 19.93 21.02 17.81
C VAL A 415 21.25 21.68 18.23
N TRP A 416 21.88 22.47 17.35
CA TRP A 416 23.10 23.22 17.69
C TRP A 416 22.90 24.18 18.87
N ALA A 417 21.81 24.95 18.86
CA ALA A 417 21.49 25.88 19.95
C ALA A 417 21.24 25.14 21.28
N TYR A 418 20.55 24.00 21.25
CA TYR A 418 20.35 23.14 22.41
C TYR A 418 21.68 22.58 22.94
N CYS A 419 22.55 22.07 22.07
CA CYS A 419 23.87 21.58 22.47
C CYS A 419 24.72 22.68 23.11
N ALA A 420 24.74 23.89 22.54
CA ALA A 420 25.45 25.03 23.12
C ALA A 420 24.92 25.43 24.51
N LEU A 421 23.59 25.44 24.69
CA LEU A 421 22.93 25.72 25.97
C LEU A 421 23.19 24.62 27.01
N ALA A 422 23.10 23.35 26.62
CA ALA A 422 23.42 22.23 27.50
C ALA A 422 24.89 22.26 27.96
N THR A 423 25.81 22.59 27.06
CA THR A 423 27.24 22.77 27.40
C THR A 423 27.46 23.94 28.35
N SER A 424 26.81 25.10 28.14
CA SER A 424 26.98 26.25 29.03
C SER A 424 26.40 26.01 30.43
N ILE A 425 25.26 25.31 30.52
CA ILE A 425 24.68 24.86 31.80
C ILE A 425 25.63 23.88 32.52
N PHE A 426 26.20 22.90 31.82
CA PHE A 426 27.18 21.97 32.39
C PHE A 426 28.43 22.68 32.93
N VAL A 427 28.99 23.63 32.15
CA VAL A 427 30.14 24.44 32.58
C VAL A 427 29.79 25.31 33.79
N ALA A 428 28.60 25.92 33.84
CA ALA A 428 28.15 26.70 34.98
C ALA A 428 27.98 25.83 36.24
N GLN A 429 27.35 24.66 36.13
CA GLN A 429 27.20 23.69 37.23
C GLN A 429 28.56 23.23 37.76
N LEU A 430 29.49 22.86 36.88
CA LEU A 430 30.86 22.49 37.25
C LEU A 430 31.58 23.66 37.96
N THR A 431 31.45 24.88 37.43
CA THR A 431 32.04 26.08 38.03
C THR A 431 31.48 26.37 39.42
N PHE A 432 30.17 26.23 39.65
CA PHE A 432 29.58 26.38 40.98
C PHE A 432 30.05 25.30 41.97
N VAL A 433 30.16 24.04 41.55
CA VAL A 433 30.69 22.95 42.39
C VAL A 433 32.16 23.19 42.74
N LEU A 434 32.98 23.56 41.76
CA LEU A 434 34.39 23.91 41.99
C LEU A 434 34.54 25.14 42.89
N LYS A 435 33.70 26.18 42.72
CA LYS A 435 33.71 27.37 43.58
C LYS A 435 33.29 27.06 45.01
N LYS A 436 32.29 26.19 45.20
CA LYS A 436 31.92 25.68 46.53
C LYS A 436 33.10 24.94 47.17
N LYS A 437 33.74 24.01 46.43
CA LYS A 437 34.91 23.25 46.92
C LYS A 437 36.16 24.12 47.15
N GLN A 438 36.28 25.27 46.48
CA GLN A 438 37.27 26.29 46.82
C GLN A 438 36.95 26.96 48.16
N PHE A 439 35.69 27.36 48.37
CA PHE A 439 35.27 28.08 49.58
C PHE A 439 35.30 27.19 50.83
N GLU A 440 34.88 25.92 50.73
CA GLU A 440 34.99 24.93 51.82
C GLU A 440 36.44 24.81 52.34
N LYS A 441 37.46 24.93 51.46
CA LYS A 441 38.88 24.93 51.87
C LYS A 441 39.32 26.19 52.61
N VAL A 442 38.66 27.33 52.39
CA VAL A 442 38.92 28.58 53.11
C VAL A 442 38.29 28.50 54.51
N GLN A 443 37.04 28.03 54.61
CA GLN A 443 36.36 27.81 55.89
C GLN A 443 37.18 26.89 56.82
N LEU A 444 37.67 25.76 56.29
CA LEU A 444 38.55 24.83 57.01
C LEU A 444 39.90 25.43 57.44
N ALA A 445 40.37 26.49 56.78
CA ALA A 445 41.61 27.18 57.15
C ALA A 445 41.38 28.33 58.15
N GLU A 446 40.19 28.95 58.11
CA GLU A 446 39.76 30.01 59.04
C GLU A 446 39.14 29.46 60.34
N GLY A 447 38.83 28.16 60.40
CA GLY A 447 38.37 27.46 61.60
C GLY A 447 36.85 27.38 61.77
N PHE A 448 36.10 27.41 60.66
CA PHE A 448 34.63 27.30 60.60
C PHE A 448 34.14 25.91 60.18
#